data_AF-A0A962ACI9-F1
#
_entry.id   AF-A0A962ACI9-F1
#
_cell.length_a   1.000
_cell.length_b   1.000
_cell.length_c   1.000
_cell.angle_alpha   90.00
_cell.angle_beta   90.00
_cell.angle_gamma   90.00
#
_symmetry.space_group_name_H-M   'P 1'
#
loop_
_entity.id
_entity.type
_entity.pdbx_description
1 polymer ?
#
loop_
_entity_poly.entity_id
_entity_poly.type
_entity_poly.pdbx_seq_one_letter_code
_entity_poly.pdbx_strand_id
1 'polypeptide(L)'
;MTLAIDPFVHVVAAGAIAVVFARAILEKSSDFVVYAATLRDYRLIPESLAPFAAVCLFVAEISVLAALALPETRAAGAIVAMALLALYGLAMALALAAGREEIECGCGGQGQIVSWALVARNAALIAIAALVVAPQASRALSAFDLAQAVCAILVFCLALAIVEKTIESQAAVRRLRAQSFL
;
A
#
# COMPACT_ATOMS: atom_id res chain seq x y z
N MET A 1 -7.31 19.69 -24.18
CA MET A 1 -6.91 18.33 -24.61
C MET A 1 -6.89 17.46 -23.37
N THR A 2 -7.92 16.63 -23.16
CA THR A 2 -7.92 15.68 -22.05
C THR A 2 -6.89 14.59 -22.36
N LEU A 3 -5.87 14.46 -21.53
CA LEU A 3 -4.89 13.38 -21.65
C LEU A 3 -5.60 12.06 -21.31
N ALA A 4 -5.89 11.25 -22.32
CA ALA A 4 -6.52 9.94 -22.15
C ALA A 4 -5.43 8.87 -21.95
N ILE A 5 -5.60 8.03 -20.94
CA ILE A 5 -4.64 6.98 -20.56
C ILE A 5 -4.95 5.68 -21.32
N ASP A 6 -3.90 4.99 -21.77
CA ASP A 6 -4.07 3.73 -22.49
C ASP A 6 -4.69 2.64 -21.58
N PRO A 7 -5.68 1.86 -22.07
CA PRO A 7 -6.28 0.74 -21.33
C PRO A 7 -5.28 -0.24 -20.72
N PHE A 8 -4.11 -0.44 -21.35
CA PHE A 8 -3.03 -1.27 -20.81
C PHE A 8 -2.54 -0.72 -19.46
N VAL A 9 -2.32 0.59 -19.38
CA VAL A 9 -1.86 1.27 -18.16
C VAL A 9 -2.91 1.14 -17.05
N HIS A 10 -4.20 1.24 -17.38
CA HIS A 10 -5.27 1.01 -16.40
C HIS A 10 -5.22 -0.40 -15.80
N VAL A 11 -5.01 -1.43 -16.63
CA VAL A 11 -4.94 -2.83 -16.17
C VAL A 11 -3.70 -3.06 -15.32
N VAL A 12 -2.53 -2.57 -15.76
CA VAL A 12 -1.28 -2.71 -15.01
C VAL A 12 -1.36 -1.97 -13.67
N ALA A 13 -1.84 -0.72 -13.65
CA ALA A 13 -1.99 0.07 -12.43
C ALA A 13 -2.98 -0.57 -11.46
N ALA A 14 -4.15 -1.03 -11.94
CA ALA A 14 -5.12 -1.70 -11.08
C ALA A 14 -4.58 -3.02 -10.52
N GLY A 15 -3.88 -3.83 -11.34
CA GLY A 15 -3.25 -5.06 -10.90
C GLY A 15 -2.14 -4.82 -9.88
N ALA A 16 -1.30 -3.82 -10.10
CA ALA A 16 -0.26 -3.38 -9.18
C ALA A 16 -0.83 -3.02 -7.80
N ILE A 17 -1.87 -2.18 -7.76
CA ILE A 17 -2.55 -1.81 -6.51
C ILE A 17 -3.24 -3.02 -5.87
N ALA A 18 -3.91 -3.86 -6.66
CA ALA A 18 -4.56 -5.06 -6.16
C ALA A 18 -3.56 -6.01 -5.45
N VAL A 19 -2.35 -6.20 -6.01
CA VAL A 19 -1.33 -7.02 -5.34
C VAL A 19 -0.90 -6.42 -4.00
N VAL A 20 -0.71 -5.09 -3.93
CA VAL A 20 -0.33 -4.42 -2.68
C VAL A 20 -1.38 -4.66 -1.59
N PHE A 21 -2.67 -4.46 -1.91
CA PHE A 21 -3.75 -4.71 -0.97
C PHE A 21 -3.92 -6.19 -0.64
N ALA A 22 -3.75 -7.10 -1.61
CA ALA A 22 -3.79 -8.53 -1.37
C ALA A 22 -2.70 -8.98 -0.37
N ARG A 23 -1.47 -8.48 -0.53
CA ARG A 23 -0.38 -8.75 0.42
C ARG A 23 -0.70 -8.21 1.81
N ALA A 24 -1.17 -6.96 1.91
CA ALA A 24 -1.55 -6.37 3.19
C ALA A 24 -2.66 -7.17 3.90
N ILE A 25 -3.68 -7.64 3.15
CA ILE A 25 -4.75 -8.49 3.69
C ILE A 25 -4.19 -9.81 4.20
N LEU A 26 -3.34 -10.48 3.43
CA LEU A 26 -2.73 -11.75 3.84
C LEU A 26 -1.94 -11.59 5.13
N GLU A 27 -1.09 -10.56 5.23
CA GLU A 27 -0.30 -10.26 6.43
C GLU A 27 -1.19 -9.97 7.65
N LYS A 28 -2.19 -9.10 7.50
CA LYS A 28 -3.13 -8.76 8.59
C LYS A 28 -4.04 -9.90 9.01
N SER A 29 -4.39 -10.79 8.08
CA SER A 29 -5.18 -11.98 8.38
C SER A 29 -4.37 -13.03 9.14
N SER A 30 -3.05 -13.06 8.95
CA SER A 30 -2.15 -14.02 9.59
C SER A 30 -1.93 -13.70 11.06
N ASP A 31 -1.84 -12.41 11.42
CA ASP A 31 -1.69 -11.97 12.81
C ASP A 31 -2.50 -10.69 13.10
N PHE A 32 -3.83 -10.85 13.11
CA PHE A 32 -4.76 -9.74 13.32
C PHE A 32 -4.62 -9.10 14.70
N VAL A 33 -4.24 -9.89 15.71
CA VAL A 33 -4.05 -9.40 17.09
C VAL A 33 -2.87 -8.45 17.16
N VAL A 34 -1.73 -8.82 16.54
CA VAL A 34 -0.56 -7.93 16.44
C VAL A 34 -0.91 -6.68 15.65
N TYR A 35 -1.61 -6.80 14.51
CA TYR A 35 -2.04 -5.63 13.74
C TYR A 35 -2.90 -4.64 14.56
N ALA A 36 -3.88 -5.15 15.31
CA ALA A 36 -4.72 -4.30 16.17
C ALA A 36 -3.91 -3.65 17.30
N ALA A 37 -2.88 -4.33 17.81
CA ALA A 37 -1.95 -3.75 18.79
C ALA A 37 -1.10 -2.64 18.17
N THR A 38 -0.54 -2.85 16.97
CA THR A 38 0.24 -1.84 16.24
C THR A 38 -0.53 -0.54 16.00
N LEU A 39 -1.84 -0.62 15.74
CA LEU A 39 -2.67 0.59 15.60
C LEU A 39 -2.73 1.44 16.88
N ARG A 40 -2.57 0.84 18.06
CA ARG A 40 -2.51 1.58 19.34
C ARG A 40 -1.19 2.36 19.45
N ASP A 41 -0.11 1.83 18.91
CA ASP A 41 1.23 2.45 18.98
C ASP A 41 1.31 3.76 18.19
N TYR A 42 0.44 3.94 17.20
CA TYR A 42 0.30 5.22 16.49
C TYR A 42 -0.20 6.36 17.40
N ARG A 43 -0.93 6.03 18.49
CA ARG A 43 -1.54 6.98 19.44
C ARG A 43 -2.39 8.08 18.78
N LEU A 44 -2.99 7.77 17.62
CA LEU A 44 -3.87 8.68 16.88
C LEU A 44 -5.33 8.56 17.30
N ILE A 45 -5.70 7.43 17.88
CA ILE A 45 -7.06 7.12 18.33
C ILE A 45 -7.04 6.59 19.77
N PRO A 46 -8.15 6.72 20.51
CA PRO A 46 -8.31 6.07 21.81
C PRO A 46 -8.06 4.56 21.73
N GLU A 47 -7.38 3.99 22.72
CA GLU A 47 -7.03 2.56 22.74
C GLU A 47 -8.26 1.64 22.64
N SER A 48 -9.40 2.07 23.19
CA SER A 48 -10.68 1.35 23.11
C SER A 48 -11.25 1.26 21.70
N LEU A 49 -10.91 2.22 20.82
CA LEU A 49 -11.36 2.25 19.42
C LEU A 49 -10.40 1.52 18.48
N ALA A 50 -9.20 1.13 18.93
CA ALA A 50 -8.22 0.48 18.06
C ALA A 50 -8.70 -0.85 17.47
N PRO A 51 -9.36 -1.77 18.21
CA PRO A 51 -9.91 -2.99 17.62
C PRO A 51 -11.01 -2.71 16.58
N PHE A 52 -11.85 -1.71 16.83
CA PHE A 52 -12.90 -1.30 15.89
C PHE A 52 -12.29 -0.72 14.61
N ALA A 53 -11.32 0.19 14.74
CA ALA A 53 -10.59 0.75 13.61
C ALA A 53 -9.85 -0.33 12.82
N ALA A 54 -9.25 -1.32 13.49
CA ALA A 54 -8.58 -2.45 12.85
C ALA A 54 -9.54 -3.21 11.90
N VAL A 55 -10.74 -3.54 12.39
CA VAL A 55 -11.77 -4.22 11.59
C VAL A 55 -12.23 -3.35 10.43
N CYS A 56 -12.54 -2.07 10.68
CA CYS A 56 -12.98 -1.15 9.62
C CYS A 56 -11.94 -1.02 8.50
N LEU A 57 -10.66 -0.84 8.86
CA LEU A 57 -9.57 -0.74 7.90
C LEU A 57 -9.37 -2.04 7.12
N PHE A 58 -9.43 -3.19 7.80
CA PHE A 58 -9.29 -4.50 7.15
C PHE A 58 -10.43 -4.79 6.17
N VAL A 59 -11.67 -4.47 6.56
CA VAL A 59 -12.84 -4.58 5.66
C VAL A 59 -12.71 -3.62 4.47
N ALA A 60 -12.23 -2.39 4.71
CA ALA A 60 -11.99 -1.43 3.64
C ALA A 60 -10.93 -1.95 2.64
N GLU A 61 -9.85 -2.57 3.12
CA GLU A 61 -8.82 -3.19 2.27
C GLU A 61 -9.38 -4.32 1.40
N ILE A 62 -10.21 -5.21 1.98
CA ILE A 62 -10.90 -6.26 1.24
C ILE A 62 -11.83 -5.65 0.18
N SER A 63 -12.55 -4.59 0.52
CA SER A 63 -13.46 -3.91 -0.42
C SER A 63 -12.71 -3.31 -1.61
N VAL A 64 -11.51 -2.77 -1.40
CA VAL A 64 -10.64 -2.27 -2.47
C VAL A 64 -10.26 -3.40 -3.41
N LEU A 65 -9.77 -4.52 -2.86
CA LEU A 65 -9.35 -5.66 -3.67
C LEU A 65 -10.51 -6.22 -4.50
N ALA A 66 -11.69 -6.36 -3.90
CA ALA A 66 -12.89 -6.80 -4.59
C ALA A 66 -13.35 -5.81 -5.68
N ALA A 67 -13.35 -4.51 -5.39
CA ALA A 67 -13.77 -3.48 -6.33
C ALA A 67 -12.81 -3.33 -7.53
N LEU A 68 -11.51 -3.56 -7.34
CA LEU A 68 -10.52 -3.52 -8.43
C LEU A 68 -10.65 -4.69 -9.41
N ALA A 69 -11.22 -5.82 -8.97
CA ALA A 69 -11.36 -7.03 -9.78
C ALA A 69 -12.35 -6.84 -10.95
N LEU A 70 -13.40 -6.04 -10.78
CA LEU A 70 -14.41 -5.79 -11.81
C LEU A 70 -14.13 -4.46 -12.53
N PRO A 71 -14.17 -4.40 -13.87
CA PRO A 71 -13.97 -3.17 -14.63
C PRO A 71 -14.91 -2.03 -14.20
N GLU A 72 -16.19 -2.34 -13.95
CA GLU A 72 -17.24 -1.37 -13.61
C GLU A 72 -16.99 -0.66 -12.26
N THR A 73 -16.43 -1.36 -11.28
CA THR A 73 -16.18 -0.81 -9.94
C THR A 73 -14.74 -0.35 -9.74
N ARG A 74 -13.87 -0.53 -10.74
CA ARG A 74 -12.43 -0.32 -10.62
C ARG A 74 -12.06 1.11 -10.25
N ALA A 75 -12.75 2.09 -10.82
CA ALA A 75 -12.53 3.50 -10.50
C ALA A 75 -12.88 3.80 -9.02
N ALA A 76 -14.01 3.28 -8.53
CA ALA A 76 -14.40 3.41 -7.13
C ALA A 76 -13.39 2.72 -6.20
N GLY A 77 -12.96 1.49 -6.55
CA GLY A 77 -11.92 0.76 -5.83
C GLY A 77 -10.61 1.53 -5.75
N ALA A 78 -10.18 2.17 -6.84
CA ALA A 78 -8.97 2.99 -6.87
C ALA A 78 -9.09 4.25 -6.00
N ILE A 79 -10.27 4.89 -5.94
CA ILE A 79 -10.52 6.04 -5.05
C ILE A 79 -10.39 5.62 -3.58
N VAL A 80 -11.02 4.51 -3.20
CA VAL A 80 -10.90 3.98 -1.82
C VAL A 80 -9.45 3.57 -1.53
N ALA A 81 -8.74 2.97 -2.49
CA ALA A 81 -7.33 2.64 -2.36
C ALA A 81 -6.47 3.89 -2.08
N MET A 82 -6.67 4.96 -2.84
CA MET A 82 -5.98 6.24 -2.63
C MET A 82 -6.28 6.80 -1.23
N ALA A 83 -7.53 6.76 -0.80
CA ALA A 83 -7.93 7.25 0.53
C ALA A 83 -7.24 6.45 1.65
N LEU A 84 -7.21 5.11 1.55
CA LEU A 84 -6.54 4.26 2.53
C LEU A 84 -5.01 4.48 2.54
N LEU A 85 -4.39 4.54 1.36
CA LEU A 85 -2.95 4.80 1.25
C LEU A 85 -2.57 6.18 1.82
N ALA A 86 -3.41 7.19 1.58
CA ALA A 86 -3.24 8.54 2.14
C ALA A 86 -3.43 8.54 3.66
N LEU A 87 -4.43 7.82 4.17
CA LEU A 87 -4.67 7.66 5.61
C LEU A 87 -3.46 7.02 6.30
N TYR A 88 -2.94 5.89 5.77
CA TYR A 88 -1.74 5.26 6.30
C TYR A 88 -0.52 6.17 6.18
N GLY A 89 -0.34 6.82 5.02
CA GLY A 89 0.76 7.76 4.77
C GLY A 89 0.76 8.92 5.77
N LEU A 90 -0.41 9.49 6.04
CA LEU A 90 -0.58 10.57 7.02
C LEU A 90 -0.33 10.08 8.44
N ALA A 91 -0.86 8.92 8.82
CA ALA A 91 -0.63 8.33 10.12
C ALA A 91 0.87 8.11 10.39
N MET A 92 1.59 7.56 9.39
CA MET A 92 3.05 7.38 9.43
C MET A 92 3.78 8.73 9.53
N ALA A 93 3.42 9.71 8.71
CA ALA A 93 4.05 11.04 8.73
C ALA A 93 3.87 11.75 10.08
N LEU A 94 2.67 11.68 10.67
CA LEU A 94 2.38 12.26 11.99
C LEU A 94 3.14 11.54 13.11
N ALA A 95 3.26 10.22 13.04
CA ALA A 95 4.05 9.44 13.99
C ALA A 95 5.54 9.83 13.94
N LEU A 96 6.11 9.92 12.74
CA LEU A 96 7.50 10.34 12.53
C LEU A 96 7.74 11.79 12.96
N ALA A 97 6.83 12.71 12.64
CA ALA A 97 6.91 14.10 13.08
C ALA A 97 6.87 14.25 14.61
N ALA A 98 6.23 13.30 15.31
CA ALA A 98 6.20 13.23 16.77
C ALA A 98 7.38 12.45 17.38
N GLY A 99 8.39 12.06 16.57
CA GLY A 99 9.58 11.32 17.03
C GLY A 99 9.33 9.85 17.37
N ARG A 100 8.19 9.28 16.95
CA ARG A 100 7.85 7.87 17.20
C ARG A 100 8.37 7.00 16.06
N GLU A 101 9.66 6.68 16.10
CA GLU A 101 10.34 5.94 15.04
C GLU A 101 10.41 4.42 15.27
N GLU A 102 9.85 3.90 16.37
CA GLU A 102 9.89 2.47 16.71
C GLU A 102 8.59 1.72 16.39
N ILE A 103 7.62 2.38 15.76
CA ILE A 103 6.33 1.79 15.40
C ILE A 103 6.51 0.87 14.19
N GLU A 104 5.85 -0.28 14.20
CA GLU A 104 5.78 -1.16 13.02
C GLU A 104 4.69 -0.67 12.03
N CYS A 105 4.95 -0.76 10.72
CA CYS A 105 3.99 -0.38 9.68
C CYS A 105 2.75 -1.27 9.75
N GLY A 106 2.92 -2.57 9.97
CA GLY A 106 1.87 -3.58 9.82
C GLY A 106 1.39 -3.78 8.37
N CYS A 107 2.07 -3.16 7.38
CA CYS A 107 1.68 -3.09 5.96
C CYS A 107 2.63 -3.80 4.97
N GLY A 108 3.79 -4.26 5.43
CA GLY A 108 4.84 -4.83 4.59
C GLY A 108 5.62 -5.97 5.24
N GLY A 109 4.97 -6.71 6.14
CA GLY A 109 5.55 -7.83 6.88
C GLY A 109 5.84 -7.50 8.35
N GLN A 110 6.08 -8.56 9.14
CA GLN A 110 6.43 -8.45 10.55
C GLN A 110 7.76 -7.69 10.72
N GLY A 111 7.80 -6.73 11.66
CA GLY A 111 9.03 -6.02 12.02
C GLY A 111 9.45 -4.88 11.08
N GLN A 112 8.63 -4.50 10.10
CA GLN A 112 8.94 -3.35 9.24
C GLN A 112 8.65 -2.04 9.98
N ILE A 113 9.70 -1.30 10.34
CA ILE A 113 9.60 -0.05 11.09
C ILE A 113 9.13 1.10 10.19
N VAL A 114 8.25 1.96 10.72
CA VAL A 114 7.76 3.17 10.06
C VAL A 114 8.95 4.07 9.69
N SER A 115 8.98 4.53 8.44
CA SER A 115 10.04 5.40 7.93
C SER A 115 9.51 6.33 6.84
N TRP A 116 10.23 7.43 6.58
CA TRP A 116 9.90 8.36 5.49
C TRP A 116 9.93 7.69 4.11
N ALA A 117 10.69 6.60 3.95
CA ALA A 117 10.68 5.80 2.72
C ALA A 117 9.32 5.12 2.48
N LEU A 118 8.65 4.66 3.54
CA LEU A 118 7.30 4.09 3.45
C LEU A 118 6.22 5.13 3.15
N VAL A 119 6.38 6.35 3.70
CA VAL A 119 5.51 7.48 3.34
C VAL A 119 5.65 7.80 1.85
N ALA A 120 6.89 7.85 1.32
CA ALA A 120 7.15 8.07 -0.10
C ALA A 120 6.60 6.92 -0.99
N ARG A 121 6.71 5.66 -0.53
CA ARG A 121 6.09 4.50 -1.20
C ARG A 121 4.58 4.70 -1.33
N ASN A 122 3.89 5.08 -0.26
CA ASN A 122 2.44 5.31 -0.31
C ASN A 122 2.08 6.46 -1.26
N ALA A 123 2.86 7.55 -1.28
CA ALA A 123 2.66 8.64 -2.24
C ALA A 123 2.80 8.17 -3.70
N ALA A 124 3.81 7.33 -4.00
CA ALA A 124 3.97 6.74 -5.32
C ALA A 124 2.81 5.80 -5.69
N LEU A 125 2.33 4.99 -4.75
CA LEU A 125 1.17 4.11 -4.96
C LEU A 125 -0.13 4.90 -5.18
N ILE A 126 -0.30 6.05 -4.51
CA ILE A 126 -1.42 6.96 -4.76
C ILE A 126 -1.36 7.49 -6.21
N ALA A 127 -0.18 7.89 -6.68
CA ALA A 127 -0.01 8.33 -8.07
C ALA A 127 -0.34 7.23 -9.08
N ILE A 128 0.04 5.98 -8.81
CA ILE A 128 -0.33 4.82 -9.64
C ILE A 128 -1.84 4.58 -9.61
N ALA A 129 -2.47 4.63 -8.44
CA ALA A 129 -3.92 4.47 -8.31
C ALA A 129 -4.70 5.59 -9.03
N ALA A 130 -4.17 6.82 -9.07
CA ALA A 130 -4.78 7.92 -9.82
C ALA A 130 -4.85 7.66 -11.33
N LEU A 131 -3.92 6.89 -11.90
CA LEU A 131 -3.95 6.49 -13.32
C LEU A 131 -5.18 5.64 -13.64
N VAL A 132 -5.71 4.90 -12.66
CA VAL A 132 -6.91 4.07 -12.83
C VAL A 132 -8.18 4.91 -12.96
N VAL A 133 -8.20 6.09 -12.32
CA VAL A 133 -9.34 7.03 -12.30
C VAL A 133 -9.32 7.98 -13.50
N ALA A 134 -8.16 8.15 -14.14
CA ALA A 134 -8.00 9.03 -15.29
C ALA A 134 -8.91 8.61 -16.48
N PRO A 135 -9.25 9.54 -17.40
CA PRO A 135 -10.02 9.20 -18.58
C PRO A 135 -9.32 8.14 -19.43
N GLN A 136 -10.03 7.07 -19.78
CA GLN A 136 -9.48 5.97 -20.58
C GLN A 136 -9.59 6.28 -22.08
N ALA A 137 -8.54 5.96 -22.84
CA ALA A 137 -8.54 6.03 -24.29
C ALA A 137 -9.34 4.87 -24.90
N SER A 138 -10.07 5.12 -25.99
CA SER A 138 -10.82 4.09 -26.72
C SER A 138 -9.87 3.24 -27.58
N ARG A 139 -9.33 2.16 -26.98
CA ARG A 139 -8.49 1.17 -27.65
C ARG A 139 -8.90 -0.24 -27.20
N ALA A 140 -9.02 -1.17 -28.13
CA ALA A 140 -9.26 -2.58 -27.81
C ALA A 140 -7.98 -3.23 -27.26
N LEU A 141 -8.10 -3.96 -26.16
CA LEU A 141 -7.00 -4.78 -25.62
C LEU A 141 -6.89 -6.08 -26.41
N SER A 142 -5.69 -6.38 -26.89
CA SER A 142 -5.37 -7.68 -27.48
C SER A 142 -4.97 -8.70 -26.40
N ALA A 143 -4.96 -9.99 -26.75
CA ALA A 143 -4.45 -11.03 -25.86
C ALA A 143 -2.96 -10.82 -25.50
N PHE A 144 -2.18 -10.26 -26.43
CA PHE A 144 -0.79 -9.90 -26.19
C PHE A 144 -0.65 -8.80 -25.14
N ASP A 145 -1.51 -7.78 -25.17
CA ASP A 145 -1.53 -6.72 -24.15
C ASP A 145 -1.80 -7.29 -22.75
N LEU A 146 -2.71 -8.27 -22.64
CA LEU A 146 -3.03 -8.90 -21.36
C LEU A 146 -1.85 -9.75 -20.85
N ALA A 147 -1.21 -10.53 -21.72
CA ALA A 147 -0.01 -11.29 -21.35
C ALA A 147 1.13 -10.35 -20.89
N GLN A 148 1.34 -9.24 -21.59
CA GLN A 148 2.31 -8.23 -21.21
C GLN A 148 1.93 -7.54 -19.89
N ALA A 149 0.65 -7.33 -19.63
CA ALA A 149 0.19 -6.74 -18.37
C ALA A 149 0.51 -7.64 -17.18
N VAL A 150 0.32 -8.96 -17.31
CA VAL A 150 0.72 -9.92 -16.28
C VAL A 150 2.23 -9.83 -16.01
N CYS A 151 3.06 -9.81 -17.05
CA CYS A 151 4.50 -9.64 -16.89
C CYS A 151 4.86 -8.31 -16.21
N ALA A 152 4.23 -7.21 -16.60
CA ALA A 152 4.46 -5.90 -16.00
C ALA A 152 4.07 -5.86 -14.52
N ILE A 153 2.94 -6.48 -14.15
CA ILE A 153 2.52 -6.62 -12.74
C ILE A 153 3.53 -7.46 -11.97
N LEU A 154 4.00 -8.59 -12.50
CA LEU A 154 5.02 -9.42 -11.85
C LEU A 154 6.33 -8.66 -11.62
N VAL A 155 6.80 -7.91 -12.62
CA VAL A 155 7.98 -7.05 -12.49
C VAL A 155 7.77 -5.99 -11.41
N PHE A 156 6.60 -5.36 -11.37
CA PHE A 156 6.24 -4.41 -10.32
C PHE A 156 6.24 -5.05 -8.93
N CYS A 157 5.69 -6.27 -8.78
CA CYS A 157 5.72 -7.02 -7.53
C CYS A 157 7.15 -7.27 -7.04
N LEU A 158 8.03 -7.71 -7.94
CA LEU A 158 9.44 -7.95 -7.63
C LEU A 158 10.15 -6.65 -7.25
N ALA A 159 9.90 -5.57 -7.98
CA ALA A 159 10.46 -4.26 -7.68
C ALA A 159 10.00 -3.76 -6.29
N LEU A 160 8.71 -3.89 -5.96
CA LEU A 160 8.19 -3.57 -4.63
C LEU A 160 8.85 -4.41 -3.54
N ALA A 161 8.99 -5.72 -3.74
CA ALA A 161 9.63 -6.60 -2.77
C ALA A 161 11.11 -6.23 -2.56
N ILE A 162 11.83 -5.88 -3.62
CA ILE A 162 13.22 -5.39 -3.54
C ILE A 162 13.28 -4.08 -2.74
N VAL A 163 12.39 -3.13 -3.04
CA VAL A 163 12.34 -1.84 -2.32
C VAL A 163 12.04 -2.06 -0.83
N GLU A 164 11.06 -2.89 -0.51
CA GLU A 164 10.70 -3.22 0.88
C GLU A 164 11.87 -3.88 1.63
N LYS A 165 12.51 -4.89 1.01
CA LYS A 165 13.70 -5.54 1.58
C LYS A 165 14.86 -4.58 1.76
N THR A 166 15.03 -3.63 0.85
CA THR A 166 16.08 -2.61 0.96
C THR A 166 15.79 -1.66 2.11
N ILE A 167 14.55 -1.23 2.29
CA ILE A 167 14.12 -0.36 3.40
C ILE A 167 14.35 -1.07 4.74
N GLU A 168 13.94 -2.34 4.86
CA GLU A 168 14.17 -3.18 6.04
C GLU A 168 15.67 -3.31 6.36
N SER A 169 16.47 -3.64 5.34
CA SER A 169 17.91 -3.82 5.50
C SER A 169 18.60 -2.53 5.95
N GLN A 170 18.24 -1.38 5.37
CA GLN A 170 18.77 -0.09 5.77
C GLN A 170 18.40 0.28 7.21
N ALA A 171 17.17 -0.03 7.64
CA ALA A 171 16.74 0.19 9.02
C ALA A 171 17.56 -0.66 10.01
N ALA A 172 17.81 -1.94 9.69
CA ALA A 172 18.64 -2.82 10.50
C ALA A 172 20.09 -2.33 10.61
N VAL A 173 20.71 -1.90 9.50
CA VAL A 173 22.08 -1.36 9.50
C VAL A 173 22.19 -0.08 10.33
N ARG A 174 21.19 0.81 10.26
CA ARG A 174 21.16 2.04 11.08
C ARG A 174 21.11 1.73 12.57
N ARG A 175 20.29 0.75 12.99
CA ARG A 175 20.19 0.31 14.39
C ARG A 175 21.53 -0.24 14.91
N LEU A 176 22.19 -1.10 14.14
CA LEU A 176 23.49 -1.67 14.51
C LEU A 176 24.58 -0.58 14.64
N ARG A 177 24.60 0.39 13.73
CA ARG A 177 25.53 1.53 13.84
C ARG A 177 25.28 2.35 15.11
N ALA A 178 24.03 2.66 15.42
CA ALA A 178 23.69 3.41 16.63
C ALA A 178 24.16 2.70 17.92
N GLN A 179 24.12 1.36 17.95
CA GLN A 179 24.60 0.56 19.08
C GLN A 179 26.13 0.47 19.15
N SER A 180 26.84 0.53 18.02
CA SER A 180 28.32 0.47 17.99
C SER A 180 29.02 1.73 18.52
N PHE A 181 28.29 2.83 18.73
CA PHE A 181 28.80 4.08 19.31
C PHE A 181 28.49 4.23 20.81
N LEU A 182 27.89 3.21 21.44
CA LEU A 182 27.67 3.09 22.88
C LEU A 182 28.62 2.03 23.46
#